data_AF-A0A0V1C7W6-F1
#
_entry.id   AF-A0A0V1C7W6-F1
#
_cell.length_a   1.000
_cell.length_b   1.000
_cell.length_c   1.000
_cell.angle_alpha   90.00
_cell.angle_beta   90.00
_cell.angle_gamma   90.00
#
_symmetry.space_group_name_H-M   'P 1'
#
loop_
_entity.id
_entity.type
_entity.pdbx_description
1 polymer ?
#
loop_
_entity_poly.entity_id
_entity_poly.type
_entity_poly.pdbx_seq_one_letter_code
_entity_poly.pdbx_strand_id
1 'polypeptide(L)'
;LLAMQMPTLFEGDITGFRAEEFSSKHLQDSSSDPFSFPHNTAVNLETFPEKLWENARVPYALDDKLTGAERMAIAQAFLEYNQKTCVRFVPKLKTDQDYVLIKKNKRLGCSSFVGRAGGNQTLSLEVEKCFSKGIIAHELMHVLGFFHEHSRTDRDNFVRIIESNVLPGMLKNFEKYSNSILDTLKMPYDYGSVMHYHKLAFSKNGRATIVPYRRKTNIGQRFQLSEIDAAKINKLYNCHNRFKGKITKIDTGPQTNKQLCSDSHDHCKLWTDLGHCKWSKKYMKDHCKLSCGLCKSDKTNAKHFIR
;
A
#
# COMPACT_ATOMS: atom_id res chain seq x y z
N LEU A 1 -3.42 11.93 -11.49
CA LEU A 1 -4.73 11.71 -10.83
C LEU A 1 -5.74 10.97 -11.71
N LEU A 2 -5.93 11.34 -12.98
CA LEU A 2 -6.73 10.54 -13.94
C LEU A 2 -6.05 9.23 -14.41
N ALA A 3 -4.78 9.02 -14.05
CA ALA A 3 -3.97 7.86 -14.44
C ALA A 3 -4.45 6.51 -13.87
N MET A 4 -5.28 6.54 -12.81
CA MET A 4 -5.75 5.36 -12.08
C MET A 4 -7.19 4.98 -12.46
N GLN A 5 -7.74 5.57 -13.52
CA GLN A 5 -9.14 5.43 -13.89
C GLN A 5 -9.23 4.67 -15.22
N MET A 6 -9.12 3.35 -15.15
CA MET A 6 -9.33 2.46 -16.29
C MET A 6 -10.78 1.97 -16.32
N PRO A 7 -11.60 2.38 -17.30
CA PRO A 7 -13.03 2.03 -17.39
C PRO A 7 -13.34 0.53 -17.38
N THR A 8 -12.37 -0.28 -17.79
CA THR A 8 -12.46 -1.74 -17.92
C THR A 8 -12.11 -2.48 -16.64
N LEU A 9 -11.48 -1.81 -15.68
CA LEU A 9 -11.12 -2.39 -14.39
C LEU A 9 -12.21 -2.10 -13.36
N PHE A 10 -12.30 -2.97 -12.37
CA PHE A 10 -13.21 -2.78 -11.27
C PHE A 10 -12.72 -1.60 -10.43
N GLU A 11 -13.62 -0.66 -10.10
CA GLU A 11 -13.26 0.63 -9.50
C GLU A 11 -12.01 1.26 -10.14
N GLY A 12 -11.89 1.21 -11.47
CA GLY A 12 -10.82 1.92 -12.18
C GLY A 12 -9.41 1.31 -12.13
N ASP A 13 -9.03 0.57 -11.10
CA ASP A 13 -7.66 0.06 -10.91
C ASP A 13 -7.60 -1.32 -10.22
N ILE A 14 -8.73 -1.95 -9.89
CA ILE A 14 -8.76 -3.29 -9.31
C ILE A 14 -8.90 -4.35 -10.42
N THR A 15 -8.02 -5.36 -10.39
CA THR A 15 -8.06 -6.53 -11.29
C THR A 15 -8.33 -7.83 -10.54
N GLY A 16 -8.62 -8.90 -11.28
CA GLY A 16 -8.89 -10.23 -10.72
C GLY A 16 -10.27 -10.41 -10.11
N PHE A 17 -11.12 -9.37 -10.14
CA PHE A 17 -12.52 -9.46 -9.76
C PHE A 17 -13.38 -9.85 -10.96
N ARG A 18 -14.14 -10.94 -10.85
CA ARG A 18 -15.28 -11.18 -11.74
C ARG A 18 -16.51 -10.54 -11.10
N ALA A 19 -17.16 -9.60 -11.80
CA ALA A 19 -18.37 -8.92 -11.30
C ALA A 19 -19.50 -9.92 -10.91
N GLU A 20 -19.46 -11.13 -11.46
CA GLU A 20 -20.40 -12.22 -11.20
C GLU A 20 -20.18 -12.92 -9.84
N GLU A 21 -18.98 -12.90 -9.27
CA GLU A 21 -18.71 -13.56 -7.97
C GLU A 21 -19.43 -12.89 -6.79
N PHE A 22 -19.89 -11.64 -6.97
CA PHE A 22 -20.63 -10.90 -5.94
C PHE A 22 -22.03 -10.44 -6.40
N SER A 23 -22.45 -10.79 -7.62
CA SER A 23 -23.78 -10.44 -8.11
C SER A 23 -24.84 -11.43 -7.59
N SER A 24 -25.51 -11.01 -6.52
CA SER A 24 -26.96 -11.10 -6.35
C SER A 24 -27.64 -12.48 -6.24
N LYS A 25 -27.00 -13.53 -5.71
CA LYS A 25 -27.74 -14.77 -5.36
C LYS A 25 -27.84 -15.14 -3.88
N HIS A 26 -27.15 -14.48 -2.95
CA HIS A 26 -27.19 -14.87 -1.53
C HIS A 26 -27.24 -13.74 -0.49
N LEU A 27 -27.81 -12.57 -0.80
CA LEU A 27 -27.96 -11.50 0.19
C LEU A 27 -29.40 -10.98 0.22
N GLN A 28 -30.29 -11.77 0.82
CA GLN A 28 -31.50 -11.24 1.45
C GLN A 28 -31.16 -10.97 2.92
N ASP A 29 -30.74 -9.76 3.24
CA ASP A 29 -30.72 -9.31 4.63
C ASP A 29 -32.09 -8.69 4.95
N SER A 30 -32.93 -9.48 5.59
CA SER A 30 -34.09 -9.03 6.33
C SER A 30 -33.65 -8.65 7.75
N SER A 31 -33.67 -7.37 8.09
CA SER A 31 -34.20 -6.87 9.38
C SER A 31 -33.88 -5.39 9.60
N SER A 32 -34.84 -4.74 10.21
CA SER A 32 -35.00 -3.31 10.43
C SER A 32 -34.16 -2.78 11.59
N ASP A 33 -33.01 -2.16 11.27
CA ASP A 33 -32.40 -1.08 12.06
C ASP A 33 -31.47 -0.25 11.15
N PRO A 34 -31.80 1.01 10.83
CA PRO A 34 -30.99 1.86 9.97
C PRO A 34 -29.63 2.27 10.56
N PHE A 35 -29.36 2.00 11.85
CA PHE A 35 -28.16 2.48 12.56
C PHE A 35 -27.29 1.37 13.17
N SER A 36 -27.56 0.10 12.90
CA SER A 36 -26.88 -1.04 13.55
C SER A 36 -25.61 -1.56 12.86
N PHE A 37 -25.31 -1.15 11.62
CA PHE A 37 -24.31 -1.89 10.82
C PHE A 37 -22.90 -1.25 10.81
N PRO A 38 -21.83 -2.03 11.12
CA PRO A 38 -20.47 -1.54 11.06
C PRO A 38 -20.04 -1.28 9.61
N HIS A 39 -19.39 -0.14 9.46
CA HIS A 39 -18.90 0.50 8.24
C HIS A 39 -17.72 -0.28 7.66
N ASN A 40 -17.35 -0.25 6.36
CA ASN A 40 -16.29 -1.16 5.88
C ASN A 40 -15.27 -0.72 4.77
N THR A 41 -13.96 -1.06 4.86
CA THR A 41 -12.87 -0.67 3.91
C THR A 41 -11.82 -1.74 3.53
N ALA A 42 -11.55 -2.70 4.42
CA ALA A 42 -10.59 -3.79 4.25
C ALA A 42 -11.32 -5.07 3.87
N VAL A 43 -10.66 -6.09 3.35
CA VAL A 43 -11.26 -7.42 3.17
C VAL A 43 -11.75 -7.95 4.53
N ASN A 44 -12.99 -8.44 4.58
CA ASN A 44 -13.52 -9.10 5.77
C ASN A 44 -12.82 -10.45 5.97
N LEU A 45 -11.98 -10.56 7.01
CA LEU A 45 -11.22 -11.77 7.30
C LEU A 45 -12.06 -12.91 7.91
N GLU A 46 -13.28 -12.62 8.39
CA GLU A 46 -14.21 -13.69 8.79
C GLU A 46 -14.74 -14.43 7.56
N THR A 47 -14.91 -13.71 6.44
CA THR A 47 -15.40 -14.28 5.18
C THR A 47 -14.27 -14.76 4.27
N PHE A 48 -13.15 -14.03 4.23
CA PHE A 48 -12.03 -14.27 3.30
C PHE A 48 -10.67 -14.29 4.01
N PRO A 49 -10.44 -15.19 4.98
CA PRO A 49 -9.18 -15.27 5.73
C PRO A 49 -7.97 -15.54 4.83
N GLU A 50 -8.17 -16.23 3.70
CA GLU A 50 -7.14 -16.58 2.74
C GLU A 50 -6.58 -15.36 1.99
N LYS A 51 -7.32 -14.25 1.92
CA LYS A 51 -6.85 -13.03 1.25
C LYS A 51 -5.80 -12.28 2.05
N LEU A 52 -5.55 -12.62 3.31
CA LEU A 52 -4.48 -12.01 4.09
C LEU A 52 -3.12 -12.61 3.72
N TRP A 53 -2.09 -11.78 3.65
CA TRP A 53 -0.71 -12.26 3.53
C TRP A 53 -0.21 -12.81 4.86
N GLU A 54 0.20 -14.07 4.84
CA GLU A 54 0.73 -14.73 6.01
C GLU A 54 1.93 -13.98 6.57
N ASN A 55 2.00 -13.93 7.89
CA ASN A 55 3.09 -13.30 8.61
C ASN A 55 3.35 -11.82 8.29
N ALA A 56 2.40 -11.11 7.68
CA ALA A 56 2.60 -9.76 7.15
C ALA A 56 3.81 -9.68 6.18
N ARG A 57 4.15 -10.82 5.55
CA ARG A 57 5.27 -10.97 4.61
C ARG A 57 4.68 -11.04 3.22
N VAL A 58 5.04 -10.08 2.37
CA VAL A 58 4.57 -10.01 0.97
C VAL A 58 5.76 -10.23 0.04
N PRO A 59 5.95 -11.44 -0.50
CA PRO A 59 7.00 -11.70 -1.48
C PRO A 59 6.78 -10.88 -2.76
N TYR A 60 7.83 -10.29 -3.32
CA TYR A 60 7.78 -9.56 -4.58
C TYR A 60 8.89 -9.97 -5.56
N ALA A 61 8.56 -9.87 -6.84
CA ALA A 61 9.50 -9.89 -7.94
C ALA A 61 9.37 -8.60 -8.75
N LEU A 62 10.47 -8.13 -9.32
CA LEU A 62 10.51 -6.91 -10.13
C LEU A 62 10.72 -7.28 -11.60
N ASP A 63 9.99 -6.64 -12.50
CA ASP A 63 10.29 -6.71 -13.93
C ASP A 63 11.73 -6.22 -14.20
N ASP A 64 12.52 -7.05 -14.88
CA ASP A 64 13.92 -6.77 -15.21
C ASP A 64 14.09 -5.45 -15.98
N LYS A 65 13.07 -5.06 -16.75
CA LYS A 65 13.08 -3.84 -17.57
C LYS A 65 12.93 -2.56 -16.76
N LEU A 66 12.60 -2.62 -15.45
CA LEU A 66 12.46 -1.44 -14.61
C LEU A 66 13.78 -0.65 -14.53
N THR A 67 13.71 0.65 -14.81
CA THR A 67 14.84 1.58 -14.73
C THR A 67 15.23 1.84 -13.26
N GLY A 68 16.42 2.41 -13.03
CA GLY A 68 16.86 2.77 -11.68
C GLY A 68 15.92 3.74 -10.97
N ALA A 69 15.35 4.72 -11.68
CA ALA A 69 14.38 5.67 -11.14
C ALA A 69 13.06 4.99 -10.74
N GLU A 70 12.55 4.10 -11.60
CA GLU A 70 11.34 3.30 -11.34
C GLU A 70 11.52 2.41 -10.09
N ARG A 71 12.67 1.72 -9.99
CA ARG A 71 13.03 0.90 -8.81
C ARG A 71 13.18 1.74 -7.55
N MET A 72 13.68 2.97 -7.66
CA MET A 72 13.79 3.90 -6.53
C MET A 72 12.43 4.34 -6.01
N ALA A 73 11.47 4.63 -6.91
CA ALA A 73 10.10 4.97 -6.50
C ALA A 73 9.42 3.81 -5.76
N ILE A 74 9.62 2.57 -6.22
CA ILE A 74 9.13 1.36 -5.54
C ILE A 74 9.77 1.22 -4.14
N ALA A 75 11.09 1.39 -4.04
CA ALA A 75 11.80 1.31 -2.77
C ALA A 75 11.35 2.38 -1.76
N GLN A 76 11.03 3.59 -2.22
CA GLN A 76 10.48 4.64 -1.38
C GLN A 76 9.11 4.28 -0.81
N ALA A 77 8.25 3.64 -1.60
CA ALA A 77 6.95 3.16 -1.11
C ALA A 77 7.15 2.04 -0.07
N PHE A 78 8.03 1.07 -0.33
CA PHE A 78 8.35 0.02 0.64
C PHE A 78 8.90 0.58 1.96
N LEU A 79 9.75 1.61 1.91
CA LEU A 79 10.25 2.27 3.12
C LEU A 79 9.11 2.84 3.97
N GLU A 80 8.14 3.49 3.33
CA GLU A 80 7.00 4.07 4.04
C GLU A 80 6.20 3.00 4.79
N TYR A 81 5.93 1.85 4.16
CA TYR A 81 5.30 0.71 4.83
C TYR A 81 6.15 0.17 5.99
N ASN A 82 7.47 0.07 5.81
CA ASN A 82 8.38 -0.42 6.83
C ASN A 82 8.39 0.46 8.09
N GLN A 83 8.32 1.79 7.89
CA GLN A 83 8.34 2.78 8.97
C GLN A 83 7.03 2.85 9.74
N LYS A 84 5.89 2.69 9.04
CA LYS A 84 4.56 2.91 9.62
C LYS A 84 3.86 1.63 10.05
N THR A 85 4.30 0.46 9.57
CA THR A 85 3.60 -0.81 9.79
C THR A 85 4.54 -1.99 10.06
N CYS A 86 3.98 -3.15 10.43
CA CYS A 86 4.73 -4.41 10.50
C CYS A 86 4.81 -5.18 9.18
N VAL A 87 4.11 -4.75 8.13
CA VAL A 87 4.13 -5.41 6.82
C VAL A 87 5.50 -5.26 6.17
N ARG A 88 6.02 -6.36 5.59
CA ARG A 88 7.31 -6.38 4.92
C ARG A 88 7.15 -6.90 3.50
N PHE A 89 7.36 -6.00 2.53
CA PHE A 89 7.58 -6.38 1.13
C PHE A 89 9.01 -6.92 1.01
N VAL A 90 9.11 -8.21 0.70
CA VAL A 90 10.40 -8.92 0.67
C VAL A 90 10.64 -9.54 -0.70
N PRO A 91 11.89 -9.60 -1.18
CA PRO A 91 12.23 -10.36 -2.38
C PRO A 91 11.74 -11.80 -2.33
N LYS A 92 11.16 -12.24 -3.44
CA LYS A 92 10.65 -13.60 -3.63
C LYS A 92 11.78 -14.62 -3.50
N LEU A 93 11.55 -15.65 -2.69
CA LEU A 93 12.35 -16.86 -2.60
C LEU A 93 11.83 -17.94 -3.56
N LYS A 94 12.65 -18.97 -3.84
CA LYS A 94 12.21 -20.11 -4.67
C LYS A 94 11.03 -20.87 -4.06
N THR A 95 10.94 -20.89 -2.73
CA THR A 95 9.87 -21.54 -1.96
C THR A 95 8.57 -20.74 -1.90
N ASP A 96 8.60 -19.46 -2.26
CA ASP A 96 7.39 -18.62 -2.28
C ASP A 96 6.53 -19.02 -3.49
N GLN A 97 5.37 -19.60 -3.20
CA GLN A 97 4.33 -19.93 -4.18
C GLN A 97 3.53 -18.67 -4.55
N ASP A 98 3.17 -17.87 -3.55
CA ASP A 98 2.40 -16.66 -3.71
C ASP A 98 3.30 -15.43 -3.65
N TYR A 99 3.21 -14.57 -4.65
CA TYR A 99 4.03 -13.36 -4.72
C TYR A 99 3.45 -12.30 -5.65
N VAL A 100 3.86 -11.06 -5.43
CA VAL A 100 3.51 -9.91 -6.27
C VAL A 100 4.58 -9.71 -7.34
N LEU A 101 4.19 -9.79 -8.62
CA LEU A 101 5.04 -9.37 -9.73
C LEU A 101 4.78 -7.89 -10.02
N ILE A 102 5.73 -7.02 -9.67
CA ILE A 102 5.66 -5.59 -9.99
C ILE A 102 6.16 -5.38 -11.41
N LYS A 103 5.23 -5.08 -12.32
CA LYS A 103 5.45 -5.05 -13.76
C LYS A 103 5.14 -3.68 -14.32
N LYS A 104 6.01 -3.18 -15.21
CA LYS A 104 5.73 -1.94 -15.91
C LYS A 104 4.95 -2.17 -17.19
N ASN A 105 4.09 -1.21 -17.53
CA ASN A 105 3.32 -1.19 -18.77
C ASN A 105 3.35 0.21 -19.39
N LYS A 106 2.84 0.38 -20.62
CA LYS A 106 2.83 1.68 -21.31
C LYS A 106 1.46 2.35 -21.41
N ARG A 107 0.35 1.62 -21.30
CA ARG A 107 -1.00 2.11 -21.64
C ARG A 107 -2.14 1.40 -20.89
N LEU A 108 -1.84 0.65 -19.84
CA LEU A 108 -2.82 -0.16 -19.11
C LEU A 108 -3.19 0.45 -17.75
N GLY A 109 -2.72 1.66 -17.43
CA GLY A 109 -2.93 2.30 -16.14
C GLY A 109 -2.14 1.66 -15.01
N CYS A 110 -2.51 2.07 -13.79
CA CYS A 110 -2.06 1.45 -12.55
C CYS A 110 -3.12 0.44 -12.11
N SER A 111 -2.72 -0.76 -11.68
CA SER A 111 -3.68 -1.72 -11.16
C SER A 111 -3.08 -2.82 -10.30
N SER A 112 -3.92 -3.39 -9.44
CA SER A 112 -3.55 -4.47 -8.54
C SER A 112 -4.74 -5.35 -8.15
N PHE A 113 -4.45 -6.52 -7.60
CA PHE A 113 -5.45 -7.36 -6.94
C PHE A 113 -5.68 -6.84 -5.52
N VAL A 114 -6.87 -7.10 -4.96
CA VAL A 114 -7.14 -6.84 -3.55
C VAL A 114 -6.81 -8.07 -2.71
N GLY A 115 -5.82 -7.93 -1.82
CA GLY A 115 -5.32 -9.01 -0.99
C GLY A 115 -4.44 -10.03 -1.73
N ARG A 116 -4.17 -11.15 -1.07
CA ARG A 116 -3.47 -12.32 -1.62
C ARG A 116 -4.40 -13.09 -2.54
N ALA A 117 -4.07 -13.12 -3.83
CA ALA A 117 -4.84 -13.81 -4.86
C ALA A 117 -4.38 -15.28 -5.07
N GLY A 118 -3.21 -15.64 -4.57
CA GLY A 118 -2.56 -16.93 -4.82
C GLY A 118 -1.71 -16.92 -6.09
N GLY A 119 -0.64 -17.71 -6.12
CA GLY A 119 0.31 -17.79 -7.22
C GLY A 119 1.00 -16.45 -7.51
N ASN A 120 1.31 -16.21 -8.78
CA ASN A 120 1.81 -14.89 -9.20
C ASN A 120 0.64 -13.93 -9.43
N GLN A 121 0.62 -12.81 -8.70
CA GLN A 121 -0.34 -11.73 -8.92
C GLN A 121 0.39 -10.47 -9.41
N THR A 122 -0.11 -9.86 -10.46
CA THR A 122 0.57 -8.69 -11.07
C THR A 122 0.13 -7.39 -10.39
N LEU A 123 1.10 -6.57 -10.00
CA LEU A 123 0.93 -5.14 -9.74
C LEU A 123 1.44 -4.39 -10.96
N SER A 124 0.52 -3.78 -11.71
CA SER A 124 0.79 -3.14 -13.00
C SER A 124 1.01 -1.64 -12.82
N LEU A 125 2.12 -1.11 -13.34
CA LEU A 125 2.48 0.31 -13.24
C LEU A 125 2.74 0.91 -14.62
N GLU A 126 1.90 1.85 -15.04
CA GLU A 126 2.11 2.60 -16.28
C GLU A 126 3.30 3.56 -16.13
N VAL A 127 4.24 3.47 -17.08
CA VAL A 127 5.39 4.36 -17.20
C VAL A 127 4.93 5.82 -17.28
N GLU A 128 5.70 6.73 -16.68
CA GLU A 128 5.41 8.19 -16.58
C GLU A 128 4.17 8.59 -15.75
N LYS A 129 3.28 7.64 -15.41
CA LYS A 129 2.05 7.95 -14.67
C LYS A 129 2.03 7.37 -13.25
N CYS A 130 2.45 6.12 -13.09
CA CYS A 130 2.26 5.38 -11.84
C CYS A 130 3.51 5.36 -10.94
N PHE A 131 4.68 5.71 -11.47
CA PHE A 131 5.97 5.65 -10.75
C PHE A 131 6.21 6.84 -9.82
N SER A 132 5.25 7.08 -8.92
CA SER A 132 5.41 8.00 -7.79
C SER A 132 5.17 7.22 -6.50
N LYS A 133 5.86 7.61 -5.41
CA LYS A 133 5.77 6.94 -4.11
C LYS A 133 4.31 6.73 -3.67
N GLY A 134 3.47 7.77 -3.75
CA GLY A 134 2.09 7.69 -3.26
C GLY A 134 1.15 6.86 -4.14
N ILE A 135 1.34 6.83 -5.46
CA ILE A 135 0.56 5.93 -6.34
C ILE A 135 0.99 4.48 -6.11
N ILE A 136 2.28 4.20 -6.01
CA ILE A 136 2.76 2.85 -5.68
C ILE A 136 2.25 2.45 -4.29
N ALA A 137 2.24 3.36 -3.31
CA ALA A 137 1.70 3.09 -1.99
C ALA A 137 0.21 2.72 -2.02
N HIS A 138 -0.58 3.36 -2.88
CA HIS A 138 -1.98 3.01 -3.13
C HIS A 138 -2.13 1.58 -3.66
N GLU A 139 -1.42 1.23 -4.74
CA GLU A 139 -1.48 -0.12 -5.32
C GLU A 139 -1.00 -1.20 -4.35
N LEU A 140 0.01 -0.89 -3.53
CA LEU A 140 0.46 -1.79 -2.48
C LEU A 140 -0.59 -1.94 -1.37
N MET A 141 -1.43 -0.94 -1.11
CA MET A 141 -2.48 -1.04 -0.09
C MET A 141 -3.62 -1.93 -0.58
N HIS A 142 -3.95 -1.89 -1.88
CA HIS A 142 -4.81 -2.90 -2.50
C HIS A 142 -4.25 -4.31 -2.33
N VAL A 143 -2.97 -4.53 -2.63
CA VAL A 143 -2.30 -5.83 -2.42
C VAL A 143 -2.45 -6.34 -0.99
N LEU A 144 -2.54 -5.46 0.01
CA LEU A 144 -2.73 -5.82 1.40
C LEU A 144 -4.18 -6.15 1.80
N GLY A 145 -5.15 -5.92 0.91
CA GLY A 145 -6.55 -6.24 1.14
C GLY A 145 -7.42 -5.02 1.41
N PHE A 146 -7.08 -3.84 0.90
CA PHE A 146 -7.92 -2.64 1.07
C PHE A 146 -8.60 -2.26 -0.24
N PHE A 147 -9.84 -1.80 -0.13
CA PHE A 147 -10.60 -1.21 -1.22
C PHE A 147 -10.60 0.31 -1.11
N HIS A 148 -11.29 1.00 -2.01
CA HIS A 148 -11.38 2.45 -1.98
C HIS A 148 -12.17 2.99 -0.80
N GLU A 149 -11.70 4.11 -0.24
CA GLU A 149 -12.33 4.76 0.91
C GLU A 149 -13.73 5.33 0.55
N HIS A 150 -13.96 5.72 -0.70
CA HIS A 150 -15.27 6.25 -1.14
C HIS A 150 -16.33 5.16 -1.34
N SER A 151 -15.93 3.89 -1.34
CA SER A 151 -16.82 2.73 -1.52
C SER A 151 -17.28 2.11 -0.20
N ARG A 152 -16.89 2.72 0.93
CA ARG A 152 -17.39 2.34 2.24
C ARG A 152 -18.92 2.37 2.30
N THR A 153 -19.48 1.45 3.07
CA THR A 153 -20.93 1.37 3.33
C THR A 153 -21.50 2.65 3.95
N ASP A 154 -20.70 3.35 4.77
CA ASP A 154 -21.07 4.60 5.46
C ASP A 154 -20.66 5.88 4.73
N ARG A 155 -20.11 5.78 3.52
CA ARG A 155 -19.56 6.94 2.79
C ARG A 155 -20.57 8.07 2.61
N ASP A 156 -21.86 7.77 2.53
CA ASP A 156 -22.94 8.75 2.36
C ASP A 156 -23.17 9.64 3.60
N ASN A 157 -22.54 9.33 4.73
CA ASN A 157 -22.48 10.22 5.90
C ASN A 157 -21.36 11.27 5.79
N PHE A 158 -20.42 11.10 4.85
CA PHE A 158 -19.18 11.86 4.78
C PHE A 158 -19.01 12.61 3.46
N VAL A 159 -19.44 11.99 2.35
CA VAL A 159 -19.35 12.53 0.99
C VAL A 159 -20.67 12.32 0.26
N ARG A 160 -20.91 13.16 -0.73
CA ARG A 160 -22.01 13.00 -1.70
C ARG A 160 -21.43 12.71 -3.07
N ILE A 161 -21.99 11.71 -3.75
CA ILE A 161 -21.70 11.42 -5.15
C ILE A 161 -22.62 12.28 -6.02
N ILE A 162 -22.03 13.01 -6.98
CA ILE A 162 -22.75 13.85 -7.94
C ILE A 162 -22.89 13.06 -9.23
N GLU A 163 -23.84 12.13 -9.26
CA GLU A 163 -24.04 11.20 -10.38
C GLU A 163 -24.19 11.92 -11.72
N SER A 164 -24.83 13.09 -11.73
CA SER A 164 -25.00 13.91 -12.93
C SER A 164 -23.68 14.41 -13.55
N ASN A 165 -22.57 14.41 -12.80
CA ASN A 165 -21.23 14.75 -13.30
C ASN A 165 -20.40 13.52 -13.71
N VAL A 166 -20.85 12.29 -13.43
CA VAL A 166 -20.13 11.05 -13.72
C VAL A 166 -20.27 10.69 -15.21
N LEU A 167 -19.19 10.18 -15.81
CA LEU A 167 -19.17 9.64 -17.18
C LEU A 167 -20.22 8.52 -17.33
N PRO A 168 -20.96 8.49 -18.46
CA PRO A 168 -21.91 7.41 -18.73
C PRO A 168 -21.25 6.03 -18.58
N GLY A 169 -21.92 5.11 -17.88
CA GLY A 169 -21.42 3.75 -17.61
C GLY A 169 -20.36 3.63 -16.50
N MET A 170 -19.92 4.73 -15.88
CA MET A 170 -18.90 4.72 -14.82
C MET A 170 -19.47 4.77 -13.40
N LEU A 171 -20.80 4.85 -13.22
CA LEU A 171 -21.42 4.88 -11.89
C LEU A 171 -21.12 3.63 -11.05
N LYS A 172 -20.91 2.48 -11.69
CA LYS A 172 -20.47 1.23 -11.05
C LYS A 172 -19.19 1.37 -10.20
N ASN A 173 -18.30 2.30 -10.55
CA ASN A 173 -17.05 2.55 -9.80
C ASN A 173 -17.29 3.34 -8.49
N PHE A 174 -18.53 3.75 -8.24
CA PHE A 174 -18.97 4.45 -7.02
C PHE A 174 -19.98 3.63 -6.24
N GLU A 175 -20.23 2.37 -6.61
CA GLU A 175 -21.09 1.49 -5.83
C GLU A 175 -20.48 1.22 -4.45
N LYS A 176 -21.34 0.98 -3.46
CA LYS A 176 -20.92 0.59 -2.11
C LYS A 176 -20.95 -0.92 -2.01
N TYR A 177 -20.06 -1.50 -1.20
CA TYR A 177 -20.06 -2.94 -0.95
C TYR A 177 -21.04 -3.34 0.15
N SER A 178 -21.37 -4.63 0.25
CA SER A 178 -22.06 -5.20 1.40
C SER A 178 -21.09 -5.47 2.57
N ASN A 179 -21.64 -5.65 3.77
CA ASN A 179 -20.86 -5.95 4.98
C ASN A 179 -20.19 -7.34 4.95
N SER A 180 -20.64 -8.25 4.06
CA SER A 180 -20.01 -9.56 3.87
C SER A 180 -18.67 -9.50 3.13
N ILE A 181 -18.34 -8.37 2.50
CA ILE A 181 -17.13 -8.24 1.67
C ILE A 181 -16.05 -7.44 2.38
N LEU A 182 -16.45 -6.40 3.13
CA LEU A 182 -15.55 -5.44 3.71
C LEU A 182 -15.62 -5.42 5.26
N ASP A 183 -14.54 -4.99 5.93
CA ASP A 183 -14.45 -4.63 7.37
C ASP A 183 -13.85 -3.20 7.54
N THR A 184 -14.39 -2.31 8.40
CA THR A 184 -13.74 -0.99 8.66
C THR A 184 -12.54 -1.09 9.54
N LEU A 185 -12.45 -2.18 10.28
CA LEU A 185 -11.62 -2.31 11.44
C LEU A 185 -12.04 -1.26 12.49
N LYS A 186 -13.31 -0.83 12.52
CA LYS A 186 -13.84 0.22 13.42
C LYS A 186 -13.02 1.52 13.37
N MET A 187 -12.50 1.89 12.20
CA MET A 187 -11.71 3.10 11.98
C MET A 187 -12.55 4.22 11.35
N PRO A 188 -12.26 5.49 11.69
CA PRO A 188 -13.00 6.64 11.14
C PRO A 188 -12.85 6.73 9.62
N TYR A 189 -13.79 7.43 8.97
CA TYR A 189 -13.70 7.77 7.55
C TYR A 189 -12.53 8.71 7.31
N ASP A 190 -11.65 8.36 6.37
CA ASP A 190 -10.42 9.09 6.14
C ASP A 190 -10.40 9.81 4.79
N TYR A 191 -10.78 11.09 4.79
CA TYR A 191 -10.67 11.96 3.61
C TYR A 191 -9.23 12.09 3.08
N GLY A 192 -8.23 11.93 3.95
CA GLY A 192 -6.81 12.00 3.62
C GLY A 192 -6.22 10.67 3.15
N SER A 193 -7.02 9.60 3.11
CA SER A 193 -6.56 8.27 2.72
C SER A 193 -5.97 8.28 1.32
N VAL A 194 -4.87 7.55 1.14
CA VAL A 194 -4.31 7.31 -0.19
C VAL A 194 -5.30 6.50 -1.06
N MET A 195 -6.22 5.77 -0.43
CA MET A 195 -7.30 4.98 -1.06
C MET A 195 -8.54 5.81 -1.38
N HIS A 196 -8.58 7.08 -1.01
CA HIS A 196 -9.70 7.94 -1.39
C HIS A 196 -9.55 8.39 -2.84
N TYR A 197 -10.64 8.36 -3.61
CA TYR A 197 -10.68 8.97 -4.93
C TYR A 197 -10.52 10.49 -4.91
N HIS A 198 -10.01 11.03 -6.01
CA HIS A 198 -10.01 12.47 -6.24
C HIS A 198 -11.43 12.99 -6.54
N LYS A 199 -11.68 14.25 -6.17
CA LYS A 199 -12.98 14.91 -6.40
C LYS A 199 -13.46 14.90 -7.85
N LEU A 200 -12.56 14.76 -8.82
CA LEU A 200 -12.86 14.73 -10.27
C LEU A 200 -12.84 13.32 -10.87
N ALA A 201 -12.86 12.27 -10.04
CA ALA A 201 -12.82 10.90 -10.54
C ALA A 201 -13.99 10.63 -11.50
N PHE A 202 -13.70 10.08 -12.68
CA PHE A 202 -14.68 9.78 -13.73
C PHE A 202 -15.61 10.95 -14.11
N SER A 203 -15.15 12.19 -13.95
CA SER A 203 -15.94 13.38 -14.29
C SER A 203 -16.07 13.55 -15.81
N LYS A 204 -17.29 13.76 -16.30
CA LYS A 204 -17.55 14.04 -17.73
C LYS A 204 -17.39 15.50 -18.15
N ASN A 205 -17.41 16.42 -17.19
CA ASN A 205 -17.55 17.86 -17.44
C ASN A 205 -16.56 18.73 -16.64
N GLY A 206 -15.50 18.12 -16.12
CA GLY A 206 -14.51 18.75 -15.24
C GLY A 206 -15.04 19.19 -13.86
N ARG A 207 -16.29 18.86 -13.49
CA ARG A 207 -16.88 19.20 -12.19
C ARG A 207 -16.72 18.06 -11.20
N ALA A 208 -16.85 18.37 -9.92
CA ALA A 208 -16.69 17.37 -8.87
C ALA A 208 -17.76 16.26 -8.95
N THR A 209 -17.32 15.02 -8.93
CA THR A 209 -18.15 13.81 -8.78
C THR A 209 -18.25 13.37 -7.33
N ILE A 210 -17.26 13.70 -6.49
CA ILE A 210 -17.29 13.44 -5.05
C ILE A 210 -17.15 14.77 -4.30
N VAL A 211 -18.10 15.06 -3.41
CA VAL A 211 -18.12 16.30 -2.63
C VAL A 211 -18.23 15.97 -1.14
N PRO A 212 -17.19 16.27 -0.32
CA PRO A 212 -17.28 16.15 1.13
C PRO A 212 -18.34 17.10 1.72
N TYR A 213 -19.10 16.64 2.72
CA TYR A 213 -20.01 17.53 3.47
C TYR A 213 -19.24 18.52 4.33
N ARG A 214 -18.08 18.13 4.84
CA ARG A 214 -17.18 19.02 5.56
C ARG A 214 -16.56 20.03 4.58
N ARG A 215 -16.81 21.31 4.83
CA ARG A 215 -16.28 22.41 3.99
C ARG A 215 -14.76 22.43 4.03
N LYS A 216 -14.14 22.80 2.90
CA LYS A 216 -12.68 22.93 2.73
C LYS A 216 -11.88 21.64 2.94
N THR A 217 -12.53 20.48 2.92
CA THR A 217 -11.85 19.18 2.94
C THR A 217 -11.30 18.84 1.56
N ASN A 218 -10.02 18.47 1.50
CA ASN A 218 -9.38 17.95 0.30
C ASN A 218 -9.42 16.42 0.31
N ILE A 219 -9.59 15.81 -0.87
CA ILE A 219 -9.65 14.37 -1.07
C ILE A 219 -8.84 13.95 -2.30
N GLY A 220 -8.36 12.70 -2.30
CA GLY A 220 -7.63 12.11 -3.40
C GLY A 220 -6.17 12.51 -3.49
N GLN A 221 -5.53 12.73 -2.34
CA GLN A 221 -4.09 12.89 -2.29
C GLN A 221 -3.38 11.61 -2.77
N ARG A 222 -2.20 11.77 -3.40
CA ARG A 222 -1.34 10.68 -3.87
C ARG A 222 0.12 10.93 -3.49
N PHE A 223 0.33 11.40 -2.26
CA PHE A 223 1.65 11.72 -1.73
C PHE A 223 2.18 10.58 -0.85
N GLN A 224 1.35 10.05 0.05
CA GLN A 224 1.79 9.13 1.11
C GLN A 224 0.59 8.41 1.77
N LEU A 225 0.85 7.39 2.58
CA LEU A 225 -0.15 6.81 3.48
C LEU A 225 -0.56 7.85 4.52
N SER A 226 -1.84 7.97 4.80
CA SER A 226 -2.29 8.70 5.97
C SER A 226 -1.93 7.94 7.26
N GLU A 227 -2.04 8.60 8.41
CA GLU A 227 -1.89 7.92 9.71
C GLU A 227 -3.00 6.88 9.93
N ILE A 228 -4.20 7.13 9.40
CA ILE A 228 -5.34 6.21 9.51
C ILE A 228 -5.15 5.01 8.58
N ASP A 229 -4.57 5.19 7.38
CA ASP A 229 -4.20 4.10 6.47
C ASP A 229 -3.22 3.14 7.17
N ALA A 230 -2.15 3.68 7.76
CA ALA A 230 -1.18 2.88 8.51
C ALA A 230 -1.81 2.16 9.71
N ALA A 231 -2.67 2.85 10.47
CA ALA A 231 -3.37 2.26 11.61
C ALA A 231 -4.34 1.14 11.17
N LYS A 232 -5.05 1.30 10.06
CA LYS A 232 -5.89 0.25 9.44
C LYS A 232 -5.04 -0.97 9.08
N ILE A 233 -3.91 -0.79 8.39
CA ILE A 233 -2.99 -1.89 8.07
C ILE A 233 -2.49 -2.58 9.34
N ASN A 234 -2.07 -1.82 10.35
CA ASN A 234 -1.57 -2.36 11.61
C ASN A 234 -2.62 -3.19 12.36
N LYS A 235 -3.89 -2.77 12.29
CA LYS A 235 -5.01 -3.50 12.87
C LYS A 235 -5.31 -4.78 12.10
N LEU A 236 -5.42 -4.72 10.76
CA LEU A 236 -5.68 -5.87 9.90
C LEU A 236 -4.61 -6.96 10.05
N TYR A 237 -3.33 -6.56 10.08
CA TYR A 237 -2.18 -7.48 10.20
C TYR A 237 -1.76 -7.79 11.64
N ASN A 238 -2.56 -7.33 12.62
CA ASN A 238 -2.34 -7.54 14.04
C ASN A 238 -0.90 -7.19 14.51
N CYS A 239 -0.37 -6.06 14.03
CA CYS A 239 1.03 -5.70 14.20
C CYS A 239 1.42 -5.56 15.69
N HIS A 240 0.53 -5.06 16.54
CA HIS A 240 0.82 -4.86 17.97
C HIS A 240 1.11 -6.17 18.71
N ASN A 241 0.52 -7.29 18.31
CA ASN A 241 0.74 -8.57 18.97
C ASN A 241 1.97 -9.31 18.40
N ARG A 242 2.42 -8.99 17.19
CA ARG A 242 3.68 -9.53 16.61
C ARG A 242 4.93 -9.05 17.35
N PHE A 243 4.91 -7.84 17.93
CA PHE A 243 6.03 -7.32 18.72
C PHE A 243 6.08 -7.83 20.16
N LYS A 244 4.96 -8.34 20.70
CA LYS A 244 4.92 -8.93 22.07
C LYS A 244 5.65 -10.27 22.19
N GLY A 245 5.89 -10.97 21.08
CA GLY A 245 6.62 -12.24 21.04
C GLY A 245 8.15 -12.14 20.96
N LYS A 246 8.73 -10.92 20.99
CA LYS A 246 10.18 -10.68 20.82
C LYS A 246 10.80 -9.81 21.92
N ILE A 247 10.27 -9.84 23.14
CA ILE A 247 10.97 -9.27 24.31
C ILE A 247 11.78 -10.39 24.98
N THR A 248 12.88 -10.81 24.36
CA THR A 248 14.00 -11.39 25.10
C THR A 248 14.85 -10.23 25.59
N LYS A 249 14.78 -9.96 26.90
CA LYS A 249 15.65 -9.11 27.72
C LYS A 249 16.69 -8.28 26.93
N ILE A 250 16.44 -6.98 26.83
CA ILE A 250 17.48 -6.01 26.47
C ILE A 250 18.41 -5.93 27.67
N ASP A 251 19.61 -6.52 27.53
CA ASP A 251 20.71 -6.35 28.45
C ASP A 251 21.15 -4.88 28.38
N THR A 252 20.88 -4.12 29.45
CA THR A 252 21.28 -2.71 29.56
C THR A 252 22.76 -2.63 29.90
N GLY A 253 23.60 -2.92 28.90
CA GLY A 253 25.02 -2.58 28.93
C GLY A 253 25.24 -1.09 28.60
N PRO A 254 26.32 -0.45 29.09
CA PRO A 254 26.54 0.98 28.96
C PRO A 254 26.74 1.38 27.49
N GLN A 255 26.05 2.43 27.04
CA GLN A 255 26.19 2.96 25.69
C GLN A 255 27.57 3.57 25.47
N THR A 256 28.42 2.85 24.73
CA THR A 256 29.58 3.46 24.07
C THR A 256 29.16 3.97 22.69
N ASN A 257 29.28 5.28 22.52
CA ASN A 257 29.08 6.01 21.28
C ASN A 257 29.98 5.44 20.15
N LYS A 258 29.43 4.54 19.33
CA LYS A 258 30.14 3.95 18.18
C LYS A 258 29.17 3.65 17.03
N GLN A 259 28.49 4.68 16.53
CA GLN A 259 27.55 4.53 15.42
C GLN A 259 27.84 5.52 14.29
N LEU A 260 28.97 5.34 13.61
CA LEU A 260 29.28 6.08 12.38
C LEU A 260 28.96 5.28 11.11
N CYS A 261 28.84 3.96 11.22
CA CYS A 261 28.56 3.05 10.11
C CYS A 261 27.68 1.89 10.59
N SER A 262 26.38 1.98 10.32
CA SER A 262 25.45 0.87 10.53
C SER A 262 24.41 0.85 9.41
N ASP A 263 23.82 -0.31 9.19
CA ASP A 263 22.57 -0.39 8.45
C ASP A 263 21.43 0.02 9.37
N SER A 264 20.44 0.70 8.81
CA SER A 264 19.22 1.11 9.51
C SER A 264 18.05 0.18 9.24
N HIS A 265 18.26 -0.88 8.44
CA HIS A 265 17.24 -1.84 8.04
C HIS A 265 17.80 -3.27 8.01
N ASP A 266 17.03 -4.21 8.53
CA ASP A 266 17.38 -5.65 8.58
C ASP A 266 17.53 -6.28 7.17
N HIS A 267 16.96 -5.65 6.15
CA HIS A 267 16.96 -6.13 4.77
C HIS A 267 18.06 -5.51 3.90
N CYS A 268 18.93 -4.68 4.46
CA CYS A 268 19.99 -4.01 3.70
C CYS A 268 20.89 -5.01 2.96
N LYS A 269 21.22 -6.16 3.56
CA LYS A 269 21.99 -7.22 2.92
C LYS A 269 21.30 -7.79 1.68
N LEU A 270 20.02 -8.09 1.81
CA LEU A 270 19.21 -8.64 0.71
C LEU A 270 19.01 -7.61 -0.42
N TRP A 271 18.84 -6.33 -0.08
CA TRP A 271 18.80 -5.26 -1.07
C TRP A 271 20.15 -5.09 -1.77
N THR A 272 21.27 -5.28 -1.08
CA THR A 272 22.60 -5.37 -1.70
C THR A 272 22.66 -6.51 -2.72
N ASP A 273 22.20 -7.71 -2.35
CA ASP A 273 22.22 -8.91 -3.21
C ASP A 273 21.37 -8.70 -4.48
N LEU A 274 20.28 -7.93 -4.39
CA LEU A 274 19.47 -7.51 -5.53
C LEU A 274 20.04 -6.30 -6.30
N GLY A 275 21.25 -5.86 -5.97
CA GLY A 275 21.97 -4.79 -6.65
C GLY A 275 21.53 -3.37 -6.28
N HIS A 276 20.71 -3.17 -5.24
CA HIS A 276 20.21 -1.84 -4.87
C HIS A 276 21.32 -0.85 -4.50
N CYS A 277 22.51 -1.32 -4.09
CA CYS A 277 23.66 -0.43 -3.88
C CYS A 277 24.07 0.35 -5.15
N LYS A 278 23.88 -0.26 -6.32
CA LYS A 278 24.13 0.35 -7.62
C LYS A 278 22.94 1.20 -8.07
N TRP A 279 21.73 0.67 -7.94
CA TRP A 279 20.52 1.24 -8.55
C TRP A 279 19.78 2.25 -7.65
N SER A 280 19.90 2.11 -6.34
CA SER A 280 19.26 2.94 -5.31
C SER A 280 20.31 3.68 -4.48
N LYS A 281 21.40 4.14 -5.12
CA LYS A 281 22.62 4.67 -4.48
C LYS A 281 22.37 5.70 -3.37
N LYS A 282 21.47 6.67 -3.58
CA LYS A 282 21.13 7.70 -2.56
C LYS A 282 20.48 7.06 -1.33
N TYR A 283 19.42 6.29 -1.56
CA TYR A 283 18.69 5.58 -0.51
C TYR A 283 19.59 4.62 0.27
N MET A 284 20.35 3.79 -0.45
CA MET A 284 21.25 2.83 0.18
C MET A 284 22.41 3.52 0.90
N LYS A 285 22.85 4.69 0.42
CA LYS A 285 23.81 5.54 1.14
C LYS A 285 23.22 6.12 2.41
N ASP A 286 21.92 6.36 2.50
CA ASP A 286 21.33 6.93 3.71
C ASP A 286 20.98 5.83 4.72
N HIS A 287 20.54 4.67 4.24
CA HIS A 287 19.92 3.63 5.06
C HIS A 287 20.68 2.30 5.17
N CYS A 288 21.56 1.99 4.22
CA CYS A 288 22.24 0.71 4.10
C CYS A 288 23.75 0.87 3.85
N LYS A 289 24.36 1.81 4.58
CA LYS A 289 25.75 2.22 4.41
C LYS A 289 26.71 1.05 4.60
N LEU A 290 26.45 0.20 5.58
CA LEU A 290 27.30 -0.94 5.91
C LEU A 290 27.14 -2.02 4.84
N SER A 291 25.91 -2.44 4.55
CA SER A 291 25.61 -3.46 3.54
C SER A 291 26.06 -3.08 2.12
N CYS A 292 26.12 -1.80 1.78
CA CYS A 292 26.62 -1.33 0.49
C CYS A 292 28.11 -1.01 0.45
N GLY A 293 28.85 -1.26 1.53
CA GLY A 293 30.28 -0.95 1.61
C GLY A 293 30.56 0.55 1.47
N LEU A 294 29.62 1.42 1.83
CA LEU A 294 29.70 2.87 1.70
C LEU A 294 30.29 3.56 2.93
N CYS A 295 30.66 2.78 3.95
CA CYS A 295 31.34 3.30 5.13
C CYS A 295 32.78 3.66 4.78
N LYS A 296 33.15 4.92 5.01
CA LYS A 296 34.54 5.35 4.90
C LYS A 296 35.33 4.77 6.06
N SER A 297 36.46 4.15 5.79
CA SER A 297 37.46 3.85 6.82
C SER A 297 38.12 5.17 7.23
N ASP A 298 38.07 5.51 8.52
CA ASP A 298 38.86 6.60 9.06
C ASP A 298 40.34 6.23 8.98
N LYS A 299 41.01 6.65 7.90
CA LYS A 299 42.46 6.86 7.92
C LYS A 299 42.69 8.31 8.30
N THR A 300 42.95 8.60 9.59
CA THR A 300 43.80 9.74 9.98
C THR A 300 44.17 9.68 11.47
N ASN A 301 45.49 9.83 11.71
CA ASN A 301 46.18 10.12 12.97
C ASN A 301 46.66 8.96 13.86
N ALA A 302 47.55 8.13 13.32
CA ALA A 302 48.75 7.74 14.07
C ALA A 302 49.91 8.67 13.66
N LYS A 303 49.98 9.86 14.26
CA LYS A 303 51.20 10.67 14.23
C LYS A 303 52.10 10.20 15.38
N HIS A 304 53.18 9.54 14.99
CA HIS A 304 54.54 9.67 15.54
C HIS A 304 54.66 10.11 17.01
N PHE A 305 55.06 9.16 17.86
CA PHE A 305 56.01 9.42 18.95
C PHE A 305 57.05 8.28 18.94
N ILE A 306 58.20 8.56 18.34
CA ILE A 306 59.47 7.87 18.61
C ILE A 306 60.46 8.97 18.99
N ARG A 307 60.65 9.17 20.29
CA ARG A 307 61.92 9.23 21.02
C ARG A 307 61.64 9.56 22.47
#